data_AF-A0A4Q2ZAJ7-F1
#
_entry.id   AF-A0A4Q2ZAJ7-F1
#
_cell.length_a   1.000
_cell.length_b   1.000
_cell.length_c   1.000
_cell.angle_alpha   90.00
_cell.angle_beta   90.00
_cell.angle_gamma   90.00
#
_symmetry.space_group_name_H-M   'P 1'
#
loop_
_entity.id
_entity.type
_entity.pdbx_description
1 polymer ?
#
loop_
_entity_poly.entity_id
_entity_poly.type
_entity_poly.pdbx_seq_one_letter_code
_entity_poly.pdbx_strand_id
1 'polypeptide(L)'
;MRSSATPLTKTGSIASRVASYVAALSIGAKLRLASMCSVGGLTIMLLAIAIGGKVALDLRSQRMAVSESVVAAAELARAIDAARLATYRMADGRGESLRTIATHELAIARRHMAELETLTTRVAPDMLPQVEQLRSAISQFDAESAKTTQLRYRSAASTEAAFAIGEQLAARTNRLDVQLRDRGQVLDVLAKERIVGLFTAFGALFLFTVAVILFTARVLARDISEGLLGLIGAARSFAAGETVAIVPGIERSDEIGELARAVDTARAGADRIKHLSNERKTLRDEREGALMKLAEHFERTVGDVVGGVAAASSQLQSTASAMAAAAEQASAQSGMVSQSMDRASSGVTAAAAASDEFAMSIGEISRQATSSAELARRATDAATHADETISALAASADQVGQIVELISSIAQRTNLLALNASIEAARGGEAGR
;
A
#
# COMPACT_ATOMS: atom_id res chain seq x y z
N MET A 1 -68.33 -16.14 -18.49
CA MET A 1 -68.38 -14.88 -17.71
C MET A 1 -67.18 -14.87 -16.77
N ARG A 2 -66.16 -14.06 -17.10
CA ARG A 2 -64.94 -13.88 -16.30
C ARG A 2 -65.24 -12.83 -15.23
N SER A 3 -65.19 -13.22 -13.95
CA SER A 3 -65.26 -12.30 -12.82
C SER A 3 -63.86 -11.77 -12.53
N SER A 4 -63.62 -10.52 -12.92
CA SER A 4 -62.42 -9.74 -12.60
C SER A 4 -62.46 -9.30 -11.13
N ALA A 5 -61.70 -9.99 -10.27
CA ALA A 5 -61.38 -9.50 -8.93
C ALA A 5 -60.22 -8.50 -9.04
N THR A 6 -60.56 -7.22 -8.88
CA THR A 6 -59.63 -6.11 -8.66
C THR A 6 -58.89 -6.29 -7.32
N PRO A 7 -57.56 -6.13 -7.25
CA PRO A 7 -56.86 -6.16 -5.97
C PRO A 7 -57.06 -4.83 -5.25
N LEU A 8 -57.64 -4.90 -4.05
CA LEU A 8 -57.76 -3.81 -3.09
C LEU A 8 -56.39 -3.18 -2.81
N THR A 9 -56.25 -1.91 -3.16
CA THR A 9 -55.12 -1.05 -2.83
C THR A 9 -54.92 -1.00 -1.31
N LYS A 10 -53.78 -1.49 -0.81
CA LYS A 10 -53.30 -1.24 0.55
C LYS A 10 -53.13 0.27 0.74
N THR A 11 -54.14 0.93 1.31
CA THR A 11 -54.00 2.27 1.90
C THR A 11 -53.14 2.16 3.16
N GLY A 12 -51.82 2.16 2.98
CA GLY A 12 -50.88 2.33 4.08
C GLY A 12 -51.18 3.64 4.81
N SER A 13 -51.22 3.60 6.15
CA SER A 13 -51.52 4.78 6.96
C SER A 13 -50.53 5.92 6.65
N ILE A 14 -50.90 7.15 6.96
CA ILE A 14 -50.02 8.32 6.80
C ILE A 14 -48.66 8.06 7.46
N ALA A 15 -48.64 7.36 8.61
CA ALA A 15 -47.42 6.97 9.29
C ALA A 15 -46.53 6.02 8.46
N SER A 16 -47.12 5.05 7.73
CA SER A 16 -46.32 4.15 6.88
C SER A 16 -45.76 4.88 5.66
N ARG A 17 -46.50 5.84 5.09
CA ARG A 17 -46.03 6.66 3.96
C ARG A 17 -44.89 7.61 4.37
N VAL A 18 -45.02 8.23 5.55
CA VAL A 18 -43.95 9.08 6.12
C VAL A 18 -42.74 8.22 6.46
N ALA A 19 -42.93 7.04 7.05
CA ALA A 19 -41.82 6.13 7.36
C ALA A 19 -41.09 5.66 6.10
N SER A 20 -41.81 5.30 5.02
CA SER A 20 -41.19 4.91 3.75
C SER A 20 -40.47 6.08 3.07
N TYR A 21 -41.02 7.29 3.14
CA TYR A 21 -40.40 8.49 2.59
C TYR A 21 -39.12 8.86 3.35
N VAL A 22 -39.17 8.82 4.68
CA VAL A 22 -38.01 9.05 5.54
C VAL A 22 -36.96 7.97 5.31
N ALA A 23 -37.32 6.70 5.16
CA ALA A 23 -36.36 5.62 4.91
C ALA A 23 -35.58 5.79 3.59
N ALA A 24 -36.22 6.32 2.54
CA ALA A 24 -35.61 6.55 1.23
C ALA A 24 -34.72 7.81 1.15
N LEU A 25 -34.76 8.68 2.15
CA LEU A 25 -33.94 9.88 2.20
C LEU A 25 -32.47 9.54 2.53
N SER A 26 -31.57 10.33 1.95
CA SER A 26 -30.15 10.34 2.31
C SER A 26 -29.96 10.62 3.82
N ILE A 27 -28.90 10.08 4.44
CA ILE A 27 -28.54 10.35 5.84
C ILE A 27 -28.44 11.86 6.08
N GLY A 28 -27.79 12.57 5.16
CA GLY A 28 -27.68 14.03 5.21
C GLY A 28 -29.05 14.72 5.14
N ALA A 29 -29.96 14.22 4.31
CA ALA A 29 -31.32 14.75 4.20
C ALA A 29 -32.17 14.45 5.46
N LYS A 30 -32.02 13.27 6.06
CA LYS A 30 -32.66 12.90 7.34
C LYS A 30 -32.16 13.78 8.49
N LEU A 31 -30.85 14.01 8.59
CA LEU A 31 -30.23 14.93 9.56
C LEU A 31 -30.73 16.36 9.38
N ARG A 32 -30.79 16.85 8.14
CA ARG A 32 -31.33 18.19 7.83
C ARG A 32 -32.79 18.29 8.24
N LEU A 33 -33.63 17.32 7.91
CA LEU A 33 -35.05 17.31 8.29
C LEU A 33 -35.21 17.35 9.83
N ALA A 34 -34.47 16.52 10.56
CA ALA A 34 -34.48 16.52 12.03
C ALA A 34 -34.01 17.86 12.61
N SER A 35 -32.95 18.45 12.04
CA SER A 35 -32.46 19.76 12.47
C SER A 35 -33.48 20.87 12.18
N MET A 36 -34.14 20.86 11.02
CA MET A 36 -35.17 21.85 10.67
C MET A 36 -36.39 21.73 11.56
N CYS A 37 -36.83 20.50 11.90
CA CYS A 37 -37.92 20.30 12.86
C CYS A 37 -37.54 20.83 14.25
N SER A 38 -36.30 20.62 14.68
CA SER A 38 -35.80 21.08 15.99
C SER A 38 -35.71 22.61 16.04
N VAL A 39 -35.09 23.22 15.04
CA VAL A 39 -34.96 24.69 14.91
C VAL A 39 -36.33 25.35 14.74
N GLY A 40 -37.22 24.74 13.94
CA GLY A 40 -38.60 25.20 13.75
C GLY A 40 -39.41 25.16 15.04
N GLY A 41 -39.33 24.07 15.81
CA GLY A 41 -39.99 23.96 17.12
C GLY A 41 -39.48 25.01 18.12
N LEU A 42 -38.16 25.19 18.20
CA LEU A 42 -37.54 26.22 19.05
C LEU A 42 -37.94 27.65 18.65
N THR A 43 -37.98 27.96 17.35
CA THR A 43 -38.37 29.29 16.88
C THR A 43 -39.85 29.58 17.13
N ILE A 44 -40.74 28.61 16.90
CA ILE A 44 -42.16 28.73 17.25
C ILE A 44 -42.32 28.95 18.76
N MET A 45 -41.57 28.22 19.58
CA MET A 45 -41.62 28.37 21.04
C MET A 45 -41.13 29.76 21.50
N LEU A 46 -40.02 30.25 20.96
CA LEU A 46 -39.53 31.60 21.27
C LEU A 46 -40.52 32.69 20.86
N LEU A 47 -41.13 32.55 19.68
CA LEU A 47 -42.15 33.48 19.20
C LEU A 47 -43.40 33.44 20.11
N ALA A 48 -43.84 32.25 20.50
CA ALA A 48 -44.96 32.06 21.41
C ALA A 48 -44.69 32.72 22.78
N ILE A 49 -43.49 32.53 23.34
CA ILE A 49 -43.06 33.18 24.60
C ILE A 49 -43.04 34.70 24.45
N ALA A 50 -42.51 35.23 23.35
CA ALA A 50 -42.47 36.68 23.10
C ALA A 50 -43.88 37.29 23.03
N ILE A 51 -44.80 36.62 22.31
CA ILE A 51 -46.20 37.04 22.20
C ILE A 51 -46.90 36.96 23.56
N GLY A 52 -46.75 35.85 24.30
CA GLY A 52 -47.34 35.71 25.63
C GLY A 52 -46.78 36.71 26.64
N GLY A 53 -45.49 37.01 26.55
CA GLY A 53 -44.84 38.04 27.36
C GLY A 53 -45.45 39.41 27.13
N LYS A 54 -45.70 39.79 25.87
CA LYS A 54 -46.41 41.04 25.53
C LYS A 54 -47.82 41.06 26.14
N VAL A 55 -48.59 39.97 25.97
CA VAL A 55 -49.94 39.86 26.55
C VAL A 55 -49.93 39.96 28.07
N ALA A 56 -48.95 39.34 28.73
CA ALA A 56 -48.80 39.41 30.19
C ALA A 56 -48.45 40.82 30.69
N LEU A 57 -47.59 41.55 29.95
CA LEU A 57 -47.25 42.94 30.25
C LEU A 57 -48.46 43.87 30.07
N ASP A 58 -49.25 43.70 29.00
CA ASP A 58 -50.47 44.47 28.78
C ASP A 58 -51.50 44.24 29.89
N LEU A 59 -51.72 42.98 30.29
CA LEU A 59 -52.59 42.63 31.43
C LEU A 59 -52.08 43.20 32.76
N ARG A 60 -50.77 43.26 32.97
CA ARG A 60 -50.18 43.90 34.16
C ARG A 60 -50.42 45.41 34.14
N SER A 61 -50.18 46.06 33.01
CA SER A 61 -50.38 47.51 32.86
C SER A 61 -51.83 47.91 33.11
N GLN A 62 -52.79 47.17 32.52
CA GLN A 62 -54.21 47.40 32.76
C GLN A 62 -54.60 47.25 34.24
N ARG A 63 -54.15 46.18 34.91
CA ARG A 63 -54.42 45.96 36.35
C ARG A 63 -53.86 47.08 37.23
N MET A 64 -52.63 47.51 36.98
CA MET A 64 -52.01 48.59 37.74
C MET A 64 -52.82 49.89 37.61
N ALA A 65 -53.25 50.23 36.40
CA ALA A 65 -54.05 51.44 36.16
C ALA A 65 -55.45 51.37 36.82
N VAL A 66 -56.09 50.20 36.87
CA VAL A 66 -57.34 50.01 37.62
C VAL A 66 -57.10 50.16 39.11
N SER A 67 -56.04 49.56 39.64
CA SER A 67 -55.67 49.67 41.06
C SER A 67 -55.41 51.12 41.46
N GLU A 68 -54.73 51.91 40.61
CA GLU A 68 -54.55 53.35 40.82
C GLU A 68 -55.91 54.08 40.84
N SER A 69 -56.83 53.73 39.94
CA SER A 69 -58.19 54.30 39.90
C SER A 69 -58.98 53.99 41.18
N VAL A 70 -58.86 52.76 41.71
CA VAL A 70 -59.48 52.34 42.96
C VAL A 70 -58.94 53.13 44.15
N VAL A 71 -57.62 53.34 44.22
CA VAL A 71 -57.00 54.13 45.29
C VAL A 71 -57.48 55.58 45.23
N ALA A 72 -57.48 56.20 44.04
CA ALA A 72 -57.95 57.56 43.84
C ALA A 72 -59.44 57.72 44.21
N ALA A 73 -60.29 56.74 43.86
CA ALA A 73 -61.71 56.74 44.23
C ALA A 73 -61.93 56.58 45.75
N ALA A 74 -61.15 55.73 46.42
CA ALA A 74 -61.19 55.56 47.87
C ALA A 74 -60.71 56.82 48.61
N GLU A 75 -59.68 57.49 48.09
CA GLU A 75 -59.18 58.77 48.60
C GLU A 75 -60.20 59.89 48.42
N LEU A 76 -60.85 59.93 47.25
CA LEU A 76 -61.94 60.85 46.97
C LEU A 76 -63.12 60.64 47.93
N ALA A 77 -63.52 59.38 48.16
CA ALA A 77 -64.59 59.04 49.11
C ALA A 77 -64.27 59.52 50.53
N ARG A 78 -63.04 59.25 51.00
CA ARG A 78 -62.56 59.71 52.32
C ARG A 78 -62.59 61.24 52.45
N ALA A 79 -62.09 61.96 51.44
CA ALA A 79 -62.07 63.42 51.45
C ALA A 79 -63.48 64.02 51.42
N ILE A 80 -64.41 63.43 50.66
CA ILE A 80 -65.81 63.86 50.60
C ILE A 80 -66.51 63.62 51.95
N ASP A 81 -66.30 62.47 52.59
CA ASP A 81 -66.88 62.20 53.92
C ASP A 81 -66.30 63.12 54.99
N ALA A 82 -65.00 63.40 54.96
CA ALA A 82 -64.36 64.34 55.87
C ALA A 82 -64.90 65.77 55.67
N ALA A 83 -65.04 66.22 54.42
CA ALA A 83 -65.65 67.50 54.08
C ALA A 83 -67.11 67.57 54.55
N ARG A 84 -67.91 66.53 54.31
CA ARG A 84 -69.32 66.44 54.74
C ARG A 84 -69.46 66.51 56.25
N LEU A 85 -68.64 65.76 56.99
CA LEU A 85 -68.64 65.77 58.45
C LEU A 85 -68.21 67.13 59.01
N ALA A 86 -67.22 67.78 58.39
CA ALA A 86 -66.80 69.13 58.76
C ALA A 86 -67.93 70.15 58.52
N THR A 87 -68.57 70.13 57.34
CA THR A 87 -69.73 71.00 57.03
C THR A 87 -70.90 70.77 57.99
N TYR A 88 -71.20 69.52 58.37
CA TYR A 88 -72.24 69.20 59.34
C TYR A 88 -71.92 69.77 60.73
N ARG A 89 -70.69 69.57 61.22
CA ARG A 89 -70.24 70.09 62.52
C ARG A 89 -70.16 71.62 62.56
N MET A 90 -69.91 72.27 61.43
CA MET A 90 -69.94 73.74 61.31
C MET A 90 -71.37 74.27 61.48
N ALA A 91 -72.34 73.61 60.86
CA ALA A 91 -73.73 74.03 60.94
C ALA A 91 -74.27 73.98 62.38
N ASP A 92 -73.82 73.01 63.17
CA ASP A 92 -74.12 72.81 64.61
C ASP A 92 -73.42 73.82 65.56
N GLY A 93 -72.79 74.87 65.03
CA GLY A 93 -72.33 76.02 65.83
C GLY A 93 -70.85 76.02 66.22
N ARG A 94 -70.04 75.08 65.75
CA ARG A 94 -68.59 75.03 66.05
C ARG A 94 -67.77 75.82 65.01
N GLY A 95 -66.81 76.62 65.49
CA GLY A 95 -66.22 77.80 64.83
C GLY A 95 -65.30 77.63 63.62
N GLU A 96 -64.57 78.70 63.30
CA GLU A 96 -63.81 78.95 62.06
C GLU A 96 -62.76 77.88 61.69
N SER A 97 -62.26 77.11 62.65
CA SER A 97 -61.33 76.00 62.42
C SER A 97 -61.94 74.88 61.55
N LEU A 98 -63.24 74.57 61.70
CA LEU A 98 -63.90 73.54 60.90
C LEU A 98 -64.13 73.97 59.45
N ARG A 99 -64.28 75.29 59.20
CA ARG A 99 -64.36 75.85 57.86
C ARG A 99 -63.08 75.56 57.08
N THR A 100 -61.94 75.82 57.71
CA THR A 100 -60.63 75.54 57.11
C THR A 100 -60.49 74.05 56.77
N ILE A 101 -60.92 73.16 57.66
CA ILE A 101 -60.93 71.71 57.41
C ILE A 101 -61.83 71.35 56.23
N ALA A 102 -63.08 71.81 56.20
CA ALA A 102 -64.01 71.52 55.09
C ALA A 102 -63.46 72.00 53.74
N THR A 103 -62.91 73.22 53.68
CA THR A 103 -62.30 73.75 52.45
C THR A 103 -61.05 73.01 52.03
N HIS A 104 -60.24 72.55 52.99
CA HIS A 104 -59.04 71.76 52.73
C HIS A 104 -59.39 70.37 52.18
N GLU A 105 -60.32 69.68 52.81
CA GLU A 105 -60.80 68.36 52.35
C GLU A 105 -61.47 68.45 50.97
N LEU A 106 -62.21 69.53 50.67
CA LEU A 106 -62.76 69.76 49.33
C LEU A 106 -61.69 70.07 48.27
N ALA A 107 -60.56 70.66 48.65
CA ALA A 107 -59.42 70.84 47.76
C ALA A 107 -58.73 69.49 47.46
N ILE A 108 -58.57 68.64 48.48
CA ILE A 108 -58.07 67.26 48.33
C ILE A 108 -59.02 66.44 47.44
N ALA A 109 -60.33 66.52 47.67
CA ALA A 109 -61.33 65.85 46.84
C ALA A 109 -61.23 66.29 45.38
N ARG A 110 -61.10 67.59 45.08
CA ARG A 110 -60.91 68.07 43.70
C ARG A 110 -59.64 67.54 43.05
N ARG A 111 -58.54 67.40 43.80
CA ARG A 111 -57.29 66.84 43.29
C ARG A 111 -57.46 65.37 42.91
N HIS A 112 -58.01 64.54 43.80
CA HIS A 112 -58.26 63.13 43.51
C HIS A 112 -59.33 62.94 42.43
N MET A 113 -60.29 63.86 42.30
CA MET A 113 -61.25 63.87 41.20
C MET A 113 -60.57 64.04 39.84
N ALA A 114 -59.63 64.98 39.71
CA ALA A 114 -58.88 65.21 38.47
C ALA A 114 -57.95 64.02 38.11
N GLU A 115 -57.34 63.42 39.13
CA GLU A 115 -56.53 62.21 38.98
C GLU A 115 -57.40 61.02 38.53
N LEU A 116 -58.56 60.83 39.17
CA LEU A 116 -59.53 59.80 38.84
C LEU A 116 -60.06 59.96 37.42
N GLU A 117 -60.32 61.18 36.95
CA GLU A 117 -60.74 61.46 35.58
C GLU A 117 -59.68 61.05 34.54
N THR A 118 -58.42 61.39 34.82
CA THR A 118 -57.27 61.01 33.96
C THR A 118 -57.07 59.49 33.91
N LEU A 119 -57.24 58.81 35.04
CA LEU A 119 -57.13 57.35 35.14
C LEU A 119 -58.30 56.64 34.46
N THR A 120 -59.53 57.12 34.69
CA THR A 120 -60.76 56.56 34.13
C THR A 120 -60.75 56.62 32.60
N THR A 121 -60.20 57.69 32.02
CA THR A 121 -60.04 57.83 30.56
C THR A 121 -59.25 56.66 29.94
N ARG A 122 -58.26 56.12 30.67
CA ARG A 122 -57.40 55.02 30.19
C ARG A 122 -57.99 53.63 30.46
N VAL A 123 -58.79 53.49 31.52
CA VAL A 123 -59.11 52.18 32.11
C VAL A 123 -60.60 51.82 32.01
N ALA A 124 -61.47 52.80 32.14
CA ALA A 124 -62.91 52.63 32.15
C ALA A 124 -63.59 53.82 31.45
N PRO A 125 -63.38 53.99 30.13
CA PRO A 125 -63.99 55.09 29.38
C PRO A 125 -65.53 55.09 29.46
N ASP A 126 -66.11 53.91 29.70
CA ASP A 126 -67.53 53.70 29.98
C ASP A 126 -68.03 54.42 31.26
N MET A 127 -67.15 54.70 32.22
CA MET A 127 -67.48 55.35 33.50
C MET A 127 -67.23 56.87 33.48
N LEU A 128 -66.69 57.43 32.39
CA LEU A 128 -66.45 58.87 32.25
C LEU A 128 -67.69 59.74 32.50
N PRO A 129 -68.91 59.38 32.02
CA PRO A 129 -70.10 60.17 32.32
C PRO A 129 -70.41 60.25 33.83
N GLN A 130 -70.11 59.18 34.59
CA GLN A 130 -70.32 59.16 36.04
C GLN A 130 -69.29 60.01 36.78
N VAL A 131 -68.02 59.96 36.34
CA VAL A 131 -66.92 60.81 36.82
C VAL A 131 -67.27 62.28 36.59
N GLU A 132 -67.78 62.63 35.41
CA GLU A 132 -68.19 64.00 35.08
C GLU A 132 -69.37 64.49 35.95
N GLN A 133 -70.37 63.63 36.17
CA GLN A 133 -71.46 63.92 37.11
C GLN A 133 -70.97 64.11 38.54
N LEU A 134 -69.96 63.35 38.95
CA LEU A 134 -69.37 63.45 40.29
C LEU A 134 -68.60 64.76 40.46
N ARG A 135 -67.83 65.17 39.44
CA ARG A 135 -67.14 66.46 39.39
C ARG A 135 -68.11 67.63 39.53
N SER A 136 -69.23 67.58 38.81
CA SER A 136 -70.31 68.56 38.91
C SER A 136 -70.92 68.59 40.32
N ALA A 137 -71.19 67.41 40.91
CA ALA A 137 -71.75 67.29 42.25
C ALA A 137 -70.80 67.81 43.34
N ILE A 138 -69.48 67.62 43.21
CA ILE A 138 -68.47 68.21 44.12
C ILE A 138 -68.54 69.74 44.07
N SER A 139 -68.65 70.32 42.88
CA SER A 139 -68.74 71.76 42.70
C SER A 139 -70.04 72.34 43.27
N GLN A 140 -71.16 71.63 43.11
CA GLN A 140 -72.45 71.99 43.73
C GLN A 140 -72.37 71.93 45.25
N PHE A 141 -71.76 70.88 45.80
CA PHE A 141 -71.58 70.72 47.24
C PHE A 141 -70.65 71.77 47.85
N ASP A 142 -69.56 72.14 47.16
CA ASP A 142 -68.65 73.22 47.58
C ASP A 142 -69.40 74.56 47.64
N ALA A 143 -70.17 74.88 46.59
CA ALA A 143 -70.99 76.09 46.53
C ALA A 143 -72.06 76.13 47.64
N GLU A 144 -72.75 75.03 47.91
CA GLU A 144 -73.77 74.97 48.96
C GLU A 144 -73.15 74.99 50.37
N SER A 145 -72.03 74.30 50.58
CA SER A 145 -71.27 74.33 51.83
C SER A 145 -70.78 75.74 52.16
N ALA A 146 -70.34 76.52 51.16
CA ALA A 146 -69.95 77.91 51.37
C ALA A 146 -71.11 78.80 51.86
N LYS A 147 -72.35 78.56 51.43
CA LYS A 147 -73.53 79.32 51.88
C LYS A 147 -73.83 79.11 53.36
N THR A 148 -73.62 77.90 53.89
CA THR A 148 -73.82 77.61 55.33
C THR A 148 -72.89 78.40 56.25
N THR A 149 -71.80 78.97 55.70
CA THR A 149 -70.83 79.79 56.43
C THR A 149 -71.18 81.29 56.43
N GLN A 150 -71.87 81.79 55.41
CA GLN A 150 -72.18 83.22 55.31
C GLN A 150 -73.31 83.60 56.28
N LEU A 151 -73.04 84.52 57.21
CA LEU A 151 -74.00 85.05 58.21
C LEU A 151 -75.35 85.50 57.60
N ARG A 152 -75.33 85.96 56.34
CA ARG A 152 -76.51 86.42 55.59
C ARG A 152 -77.43 85.29 55.09
N TYR A 153 -76.90 84.06 54.98
CA TYR A 153 -77.58 82.89 54.42
C TYR A 153 -77.68 81.71 55.39
N ARG A 154 -77.16 81.85 56.63
CA ARG A 154 -77.19 80.83 57.67
C ARG A 154 -78.64 80.55 58.10
N SER A 155 -79.30 79.66 57.36
CA SER A 155 -80.68 79.23 57.55
C SER A 155 -80.73 77.72 57.72
N ALA A 156 -81.75 77.23 58.43
CA ALA A 156 -82.00 75.79 58.54
C ALA A 156 -82.11 75.13 57.16
N ALA A 157 -82.72 75.82 56.18
CA ALA A 157 -82.87 75.35 54.80
C ALA A 157 -81.53 75.17 54.06
N SER A 158 -80.57 76.10 54.19
CA SER A 158 -79.25 75.97 53.56
C SER A 158 -78.41 74.82 54.15
N THR A 159 -78.55 74.59 55.46
CA THR A 159 -77.89 73.48 56.15
C THR A 159 -78.47 72.14 55.71
N GLU A 160 -79.80 72.05 55.60
CA GLU A 160 -80.50 70.86 55.14
C GLU A 160 -80.18 70.55 53.66
N ALA A 161 -80.10 71.58 52.81
CA ALA A 161 -79.68 71.43 51.41
C ALA A 161 -78.23 70.94 51.30
N ALA A 162 -77.29 71.52 52.05
CA ALA A 162 -75.89 71.06 52.07
C ALA A 162 -75.78 69.61 52.60
N PHE A 163 -76.58 69.24 53.59
CA PHE A 163 -76.63 67.87 54.10
C PHE A 163 -77.13 66.88 53.03
N ALA A 164 -78.27 67.18 52.39
CA ALA A 164 -78.86 66.32 51.36
C ALA A 164 -77.94 66.16 50.14
N ILE A 165 -77.33 67.27 49.67
CA ILE A 165 -76.37 67.23 48.56
C ILE A 165 -75.11 66.47 48.97
N GLY A 166 -74.59 66.68 50.18
CA GLY A 166 -73.42 65.97 50.69
C GLY A 166 -73.66 64.47 50.84
N GLU A 167 -74.84 64.05 51.31
CA GLU A 167 -75.23 62.64 51.40
C GLU A 167 -75.35 61.99 50.02
N GLN A 168 -76.00 62.67 49.07
CA GLN A 168 -76.07 62.20 47.68
C GLN A 168 -74.68 62.11 47.03
N LEU A 169 -73.81 63.08 47.29
CA LEU A 169 -72.43 63.10 46.80
C LEU A 169 -71.64 61.91 47.36
N ALA A 170 -71.65 61.71 48.68
CA ALA A 170 -70.99 60.58 49.33
C ALA A 170 -71.51 59.24 48.80
N ALA A 171 -72.83 59.11 48.63
CA ALA A 171 -73.44 57.90 48.05
C ALA A 171 -72.98 57.64 46.59
N ARG A 172 -72.85 58.68 45.76
CA ARG A 172 -72.34 58.56 44.39
C ARG A 172 -70.87 58.18 44.37
N THR A 173 -70.04 58.81 45.20
CA THR A 173 -68.60 58.47 45.29
C THR A 173 -68.40 57.04 45.77
N ASN A 174 -69.14 56.61 46.79
CA ASN A 174 -69.03 55.25 47.32
C ASN A 174 -69.48 54.21 46.28
N ARG A 175 -70.55 54.49 45.51
CA ARG A 175 -70.95 53.63 44.38
C ARG A 175 -69.85 53.51 43.33
N LEU A 176 -69.19 54.62 42.98
CA LEU A 176 -68.10 54.63 42.01
C LEU A 176 -66.88 53.85 42.51
N ASP A 177 -66.49 54.04 43.77
CA ASP A 177 -65.42 53.29 44.45
C ASP A 177 -65.72 51.78 44.45
N VAL A 178 -66.95 51.37 44.79
CA VAL A 178 -67.37 49.96 44.74
C VAL A 178 -67.33 49.41 43.32
N GLN A 179 -67.81 50.15 42.31
CA GLN A 179 -67.77 49.71 40.91
C GLN A 179 -66.34 49.55 40.37
N LEU A 180 -65.44 50.48 40.72
CA LEU A 180 -64.03 50.38 40.34
C LEU A 180 -63.33 49.21 41.03
N ARG A 181 -63.64 48.96 42.31
CA ARG A 181 -63.13 47.79 43.05
C ARG A 181 -63.59 46.48 42.43
N ASP A 182 -64.88 46.36 42.14
CA ASP A 182 -65.46 45.16 41.51
C ASP A 182 -64.81 44.89 40.15
N ARG A 183 -64.66 45.94 39.33
CA ARG A 183 -63.96 45.84 38.04
C ARG A 183 -62.50 45.41 38.20
N GLY A 184 -61.80 45.94 39.21
CA GLY A 184 -60.45 45.52 39.58
C GLY A 184 -60.38 44.03 39.91
N GLN A 185 -61.29 43.54 40.75
CA GLN A 185 -61.36 42.13 41.12
C GLN A 185 -61.63 41.22 39.91
N VAL A 186 -62.58 41.60 39.04
CA VAL A 186 -62.88 40.85 37.82
C VAL A 186 -61.67 40.79 36.89
N LEU A 187 -60.99 41.92 36.67
CA LEU A 187 -59.79 41.97 35.84
C LEU A 187 -58.63 41.16 36.44
N ASP A 188 -58.47 41.14 37.76
CA ASP A 188 -57.46 40.32 38.43
C ASP A 188 -57.70 38.83 38.23
N VAL A 189 -58.96 38.37 38.32
CA VAL A 189 -59.33 36.97 38.07
C VAL A 189 -59.08 36.60 36.60
N LEU A 190 -59.58 37.41 35.66
CA LEU A 190 -59.38 37.16 34.23
C LEU A 190 -57.89 37.17 33.84
N ALA A 191 -57.10 38.07 34.41
CA ALA A 191 -55.66 38.12 34.15
C ALA A 191 -54.95 36.87 34.71
N LYS A 192 -55.31 36.39 35.91
CA LYS A 192 -54.77 35.16 36.47
C LYS A 192 -55.09 33.95 35.59
N GLU A 193 -56.35 33.80 35.17
CA GLU A 193 -56.77 32.71 34.27
C GLU A 193 -56.00 32.74 32.94
N ARG A 194 -55.88 33.92 32.31
CA ARG A 194 -55.13 34.06 31.05
C ARG A 194 -53.64 33.77 31.21
N ILE A 195 -53.01 34.23 32.29
CA ILE A 195 -51.59 33.98 32.55
C ILE A 195 -51.35 32.49 32.78
N VAL A 196 -52.16 31.83 33.61
CA VAL A 196 -52.07 30.38 33.84
C VAL A 196 -52.34 29.59 32.55
N GLY A 197 -53.32 30.02 31.74
CA GLY A 197 -53.59 29.47 30.41
C GLY A 197 -52.39 29.58 29.45
N LEU A 198 -51.70 30.72 29.44
CA LEU A 198 -50.47 30.90 28.65
C LEU A 198 -49.35 29.97 29.13
N PHE A 199 -49.11 29.85 30.44
CA PHE A 199 -48.09 28.96 30.98
C PHE A 199 -48.38 27.49 30.69
N THR A 200 -49.62 27.05 30.81
CA THR A 200 -50.03 25.68 30.48
C THR A 200 -49.89 25.40 28.98
N ALA A 201 -50.27 26.34 28.11
CA ALA A 201 -50.07 26.22 26.67
C ALA A 201 -48.58 26.15 26.29
N PHE A 202 -47.72 26.96 26.90
CA PHE A 202 -46.27 26.91 26.68
C PHE A 202 -45.65 25.63 27.20
N GLY A 203 -46.07 25.13 28.37
CA GLY A 203 -45.64 23.85 28.90
C GLY A 203 -46.00 22.69 27.96
N ALA A 204 -47.23 22.67 27.45
CA ALA A 204 -47.68 21.66 26.48
C ALA A 204 -46.90 21.74 25.17
N LEU A 205 -46.68 22.95 24.63
CA LEU A 205 -45.88 23.16 23.41
C LEU A 205 -44.42 22.74 23.59
N PHE A 206 -43.83 23.02 24.75
CA PHE A 206 -42.47 22.58 25.11
C PHE A 206 -42.38 21.06 25.15
N LEU A 207 -43.27 20.40 25.88
CA LEU A 207 -43.31 18.93 25.97
C LEU A 207 -43.52 18.28 24.60
N PHE A 208 -44.39 18.86 23.77
CA PHE A 208 -44.59 18.39 22.39
C PHE A 208 -43.31 18.53 21.55
N THR A 209 -42.63 19.67 21.62
CA THR A 209 -41.38 19.91 20.89
C THR A 209 -40.30 18.94 21.33
N VAL A 210 -40.14 18.73 22.65
CA VAL A 210 -39.20 17.75 23.21
C VAL A 210 -39.55 16.33 22.75
N ALA A 211 -40.82 15.96 22.77
CA ALA A 211 -41.27 14.64 22.31
C ALA A 211 -40.96 14.40 20.83
N VAL A 212 -41.17 15.40 19.97
CA VAL A 212 -40.82 15.32 18.53
C VAL A 212 -39.31 15.19 18.34
N ILE A 213 -38.49 15.95 19.10
CA ILE A 213 -37.03 15.86 19.05
C ILE A 213 -36.56 14.46 19.48
N LEU A 214 -37.05 13.95 20.61
CA LEU A 214 -36.68 12.61 21.11
C LEU A 214 -37.14 11.50 20.16
N PHE A 215 -38.35 11.62 19.58
CA PHE A 215 -38.87 10.66 18.63
C PHE A 215 -38.03 10.63 17.34
N THR A 216 -37.76 11.78 16.73
CA THR A 216 -36.93 11.88 15.52
C THR A 216 -35.50 11.41 15.77
N ALA A 217 -34.89 11.78 16.90
CA ALA A 217 -33.56 11.31 17.30
C ALA A 217 -33.52 9.78 17.47
N ARG A 218 -34.53 9.19 18.11
CA ARG A 218 -34.60 7.74 18.32
C ARG A 218 -34.79 6.95 17.03
N VAL A 219 -35.64 7.43 16.12
CA VAL A 219 -35.82 6.83 14.78
C VAL A 219 -34.53 6.88 13.98
N LEU A 220 -33.86 8.04 13.97
CA LEU A 220 -32.63 8.24 13.21
C LEU A 220 -31.46 7.42 13.76
N ALA A 221 -31.29 7.40 15.08
CA ALA A 221 -30.27 6.60 15.74
C ALA A 221 -30.46 5.10 15.46
N ARG A 222 -31.70 4.60 15.49
CA ARG A 222 -32.00 3.20 15.19
C ARG A 222 -31.70 2.85 13.73
N ASP A 223 -32.20 3.65 12.78
CA ASP A 223 -32.00 3.39 11.34
C ASP A 223 -30.52 3.41 10.94
N ILE A 224 -29.77 4.41 11.42
CA ILE A 224 -28.34 4.54 11.10
C ILE A 224 -27.51 3.46 11.81
N SER A 225 -27.75 3.22 13.10
CA SER A 225 -26.93 2.29 13.89
C SER A 225 -27.16 0.84 13.48
N GLU A 226 -28.42 0.41 13.27
CA GLU A 226 -28.71 -0.95 12.78
C GLU A 226 -28.10 -1.18 11.38
N GLY A 227 -28.20 -0.18 10.49
CA GLY A 227 -27.59 -0.25 9.15
C GLY A 227 -26.07 -0.37 9.18
N LEU A 228 -25.38 0.48 9.96
CA LEU A 228 -23.92 0.46 10.07
C LEU A 228 -23.40 -0.81 10.78
N LEU A 229 -24.04 -1.24 11.86
CA LEU A 229 -23.63 -2.45 12.58
C LEU A 229 -23.81 -3.71 11.71
N GLY A 230 -24.86 -3.77 10.89
CA GLY A 230 -25.05 -4.85 9.93
C GLY A 230 -23.92 -4.92 8.89
N LEU A 231 -23.49 -3.77 8.36
CA LEU A 231 -22.37 -3.70 7.41
C LEU A 231 -21.02 -4.01 8.05
N ILE A 232 -20.77 -3.54 9.28
CA ILE A 232 -19.57 -3.87 10.04
C ILE A 232 -19.51 -5.37 10.31
N GLY A 233 -20.64 -5.99 10.65
CA GLY A 233 -20.75 -7.44 10.83
C GLY A 233 -20.40 -8.19 9.54
N ALA A 234 -21.01 -7.82 8.42
CA ALA A 234 -20.73 -8.41 7.11
C ALA A 234 -19.25 -8.25 6.71
N ALA A 235 -18.66 -7.07 6.92
CA ALA A 235 -17.25 -6.82 6.64
C ALA A 235 -16.31 -7.64 7.56
N ARG A 236 -16.67 -7.86 8.83
CA ARG A 236 -15.90 -8.70 9.76
C ARG A 236 -15.95 -10.18 9.38
N SER A 237 -17.14 -10.72 9.11
CA SER A 237 -17.27 -12.12 8.65
C SER A 237 -16.51 -12.34 7.34
N PHE A 238 -16.57 -11.36 6.44
CA PHE A 238 -15.78 -11.36 5.22
C PHE A 238 -14.26 -11.39 5.50
N ALA A 239 -13.76 -10.53 6.41
CA ALA A 239 -12.34 -10.51 6.80
C ALA A 239 -11.89 -11.80 7.51
N ALA A 240 -12.81 -12.50 8.20
CA ALA A 240 -12.57 -13.79 8.84
C ALA A 240 -12.54 -14.98 7.85
N GLY A 241 -12.81 -14.75 6.57
CA GLY A 241 -12.84 -15.80 5.54
C GLY A 241 -14.14 -16.64 5.55
N GLU A 242 -15.17 -16.20 6.26
CA GLU A 242 -16.49 -16.81 6.26
C GLU A 242 -17.27 -16.42 5.01
N THR A 243 -18.02 -17.35 4.45
CA THR A 243 -18.92 -17.07 3.32
C THR A 243 -20.14 -16.30 3.81
N VAL A 244 -20.16 -15.00 3.54
CA VAL A 244 -21.33 -14.15 3.79
C VAL A 244 -22.32 -14.35 2.65
N ALA A 245 -23.52 -14.87 2.93
CA ALA A 245 -24.51 -15.16 1.88
C ALA A 245 -25.18 -13.90 1.30
N ILE A 246 -25.46 -12.89 2.15
CA ILE A 246 -26.18 -11.66 1.78
C ILE A 246 -25.63 -10.49 2.62
N VAL A 247 -25.25 -9.39 1.97
CA VAL A 247 -24.90 -8.14 2.67
C VAL A 247 -26.20 -7.41 3.07
N PRO A 248 -26.41 -7.09 4.36
CA PRO A 248 -27.62 -6.39 4.80
C PRO A 248 -27.72 -5.00 4.17
N GLY A 249 -28.92 -4.61 3.74
CA GLY A 249 -29.20 -3.24 3.31
C GLY A 249 -28.84 -2.89 1.86
N ILE A 250 -28.55 -3.87 0.99
CA ILE A 250 -28.26 -3.64 -0.46
C ILE A 250 -29.40 -2.87 -1.16
N GLU A 251 -30.65 -3.14 -0.80
CA GLU A 251 -31.83 -2.51 -1.41
C GLU A 251 -32.06 -1.06 -0.97
N ARG A 252 -31.28 -0.56 0.01
CA ARG A 252 -31.40 0.83 0.46
C ARG A 252 -30.96 1.78 -0.66
N SER A 253 -31.71 2.87 -0.79
CA SER A 253 -31.42 3.94 -1.77
C SER A 253 -30.55 5.06 -1.21
N ASP A 254 -30.15 4.98 0.07
CA ASP A 254 -29.31 5.97 0.75
C ASP A 254 -27.81 5.58 0.75
N GLU A 255 -26.98 6.40 1.39
CA GLU A 255 -25.53 6.23 1.47
C GLU A 255 -25.12 4.91 2.16
N ILE A 256 -25.94 4.41 3.10
CA ILE A 256 -25.73 3.08 3.70
C ILE A 256 -25.91 1.98 2.64
N GLY A 257 -26.91 2.11 1.76
CA GLY A 257 -27.11 1.18 0.64
C GLY A 257 -25.97 1.23 -0.38
N GLU A 258 -25.40 2.40 -0.64
CA GLU A 258 -24.21 2.53 -1.49
C GLU A 258 -23.00 1.81 -0.88
N LEU A 259 -22.77 1.98 0.42
CA LEU A 259 -21.74 1.24 1.14
C LEU A 259 -22.00 -0.27 1.14
N ALA A 260 -23.26 -0.69 1.28
CA ALA A 260 -23.65 -2.10 1.19
C ALA A 260 -23.31 -2.72 -0.17
N ARG A 261 -23.57 -2.01 -1.28
CA ARG A 261 -23.21 -2.45 -2.63
C ARG A 261 -21.70 -2.51 -2.85
N ALA A 262 -20.94 -1.57 -2.28
CA ALA A 262 -19.48 -1.61 -2.31
C ALA A 262 -18.92 -2.83 -1.56
N VAL A 263 -19.46 -3.13 -0.36
CA VAL A 263 -19.11 -4.33 0.42
C VAL A 263 -19.47 -5.62 -0.33
N ASP A 264 -20.62 -5.67 -1.02
CA ASP A 264 -21.01 -6.83 -1.83
C ASP A 264 -20.09 -7.04 -3.05
N THR A 265 -19.62 -5.94 -3.68
CA THR A 265 -18.62 -6.01 -4.75
C THR A 265 -17.29 -6.59 -4.24
N ALA A 266 -16.85 -6.16 -3.06
CA ALA A 266 -15.65 -6.70 -2.41
C ALA A 266 -15.80 -8.19 -2.09
N ARG A 267 -16.98 -8.60 -1.59
CA ARG A 267 -17.32 -10.02 -1.37
C ARG A 267 -17.23 -10.83 -2.65
N ALA A 268 -17.88 -10.39 -3.72
CA ALA A 268 -17.86 -11.06 -5.02
C ALA A 268 -16.44 -11.17 -5.61
N GLY A 269 -15.61 -10.14 -5.41
CA GLY A 269 -14.20 -10.15 -5.81
C GLY A 269 -13.38 -11.22 -5.09
N ALA A 270 -13.57 -11.40 -3.79
CA ALA A 270 -12.86 -12.41 -3.02
C ALA A 270 -13.38 -13.84 -3.26
N ASP A 271 -14.67 -14.04 -3.49
CA ASP A 271 -15.19 -15.34 -3.95
C ASP A 271 -14.50 -15.74 -5.26
N ARG A 272 -14.31 -14.78 -6.18
CA ARG A 272 -13.57 -15.00 -7.42
C ARG A 272 -12.09 -15.32 -7.19
N ILE A 273 -11.43 -14.65 -6.24
CA ILE A 273 -10.04 -14.96 -5.84
C ILE A 273 -9.95 -16.36 -5.23
N LYS A 274 -10.92 -16.78 -4.41
CA LYS A 274 -10.97 -18.11 -3.82
C LYS A 274 -11.15 -19.18 -4.91
N HIS A 275 -12.05 -18.97 -5.87
CA HIS A 275 -12.20 -19.85 -7.03
C HIS A 275 -10.92 -19.96 -7.87
N LEU A 276 -10.28 -18.83 -8.18
CA LEU A 276 -8.99 -18.80 -8.90
C LEU A 276 -7.86 -19.48 -8.10
N SER A 277 -7.89 -19.40 -6.76
CA SER A 277 -6.92 -20.10 -5.90
C SER A 277 -7.11 -21.62 -5.92
N ASN A 278 -8.36 -22.09 -5.98
CA ASN A 278 -8.69 -23.52 -6.11
C ASN A 278 -8.34 -24.05 -7.50
N GLU A 279 -8.55 -23.26 -8.56
CA GLU A 279 -8.16 -23.58 -9.94
C GLU A 279 -6.61 -23.57 -10.12
N ARG A 280 -5.89 -22.72 -9.38
CA ARG A 280 -4.41 -22.77 -9.32
C ARG A 280 -3.88 -23.95 -8.51
N LYS A 281 -4.69 -24.54 -7.62
CA LYS A 281 -4.32 -25.75 -6.87
C LYS A 281 -4.39 -26.98 -7.78
N THR A 282 -5.43 -27.11 -8.60
CA THR A 282 -5.52 -28.18 -9.62
C THR A 282 -4.43 -28.09 -10.69
N LEU A 283 -4.04 -26.87 -11.11
CA LEU A 283 -2.90 -26.66 -12.02
C LEU A 283 -1.53 -26.91 -11.36
N ARG A 284 -1.43 -26.81 -10.03
CA ARG A 284 -0.20 -27.16 -9.28
C ARG A 284 -0.01 -28.68 -9.23
N ASP A 285 -1.07 -29.43 -8.98
CA ASP A 285 -1.02 -30.89 -8.91
C ASP A 285 -0.67 -31.53 -10.28
N GLU A 286 -1.16 -30.96 -11.40
CA GLU A 286 -0.75 -31.35 -12.75
C GLU A 286 0.71 -30.97 -13.08
N ARG A 287 1.16 -29.80 -12.62
CA ARG A 287 2.51 -29.28 -12.85
C ARG A 287 3.55 -30.02 -12.00
N GLU A 288 3.20 -30.45 -10.79
CA GLU A 288 4.05 -31.24 -9.90
C GLU A 288 4.28 -32.65 -10.48
N GLY A 289 3.25 -33.29 -11.04
CA GLY A 289 3.38 -34.58 -11.74
C GLY A 289 4.20 -34.49 -13.05
N ALA A 290 4.11 -33.38 -13.79
CA ALA A 290 4.93 -33.13 -14.97
C ALA A 290 6.39 -32.80 -14.63
N LEU A 291 6.63 -32.03 -13.55
CA LEU A 291 7.96 -31.70 -13.05
C LEU A 291 8.70 -32.91 -12.49
N MET A 292 8.02 -33.82 -11.79
CA MET A 292 8.62 -35.07 -11.31
C MET A 292 9.07 -35.98 -12.47
N LYS A 293 8.23 -36.15 -13.50
CA LYS A 293 8.61 -36.92 -14.70
C LYS A 293 9.74 -36.27 -15.50
N LEU A 294 9.77 -34.93 -15.56
CA LEU A 294 10.85 -34.19 -16.20
C LEU A 294 12.15 -34.30 -15.38
N ALA A 295 12.07 -34.26 -14.05
CA ALA A 295 13.23 -34.43 -13.17
C ALA A 295 13.81 -35.85 -13.25
N GLU A 296 12.98 -36.90 -13.23
CA GLU A 296 13.43 -38.29 -13.40
C GLU A 296 14.06 -38.54 -14.79
N HIS A 297 13.47 -37.95 -15.84
CA HIS A 297 14.03 -38.05 -17.20
C HIS A 297 15.34 -37.27 -17.33
N PHE A 298 15.43 -36.08 -16.70
CA PHE A 298 16.64 -35.28 -16.65
C PHE A 298 17.75 -35.98 -15.86
N GLU A 299 17.45 -36.52 -14.68
CA GLU A 299 18.40 -37.26 -13.85
C GLU A 299 18.93 -38.50 -14.58
N ARG A 300 18.07 -39.26 -15.27
CA ARG A 300 18.50 -40.40 -16.10
C ARG A 300 19.37 -39.95 -17.27
N THR A 301 18.95 -38.93 -18.02
CA THR A 301 19.69 -38.45 -19.19
C THR A 301 21.05 -37.86 -18.80
N VAL A 302 21.11 -37.06 -17.73
CA VAL A 302 22.37 -36.52 -17.21
C VAL A 302 23.23 -37.63 -16.63
N GLY A 303 22.65 -38.61 -15.93
CA GLY A 303 23.35 -39.80 -15.46
C GLY A 303 23.99 -40.60 -16.61
N ASP A 304 23.25 -40.82 -17.70
CA ASP A 304 23.75 -41.51 -18.90
C ASP A 304 24.83 -40.71 -19.62
N VAL A 305 24.68 -39.37 -19.72
CA VAL A 305 25.70 -38.49 -20.32
C VAL A 305 26.97 -38.46 -19.47
N VAL A 306 26.85 -38.29 -18.15
CA VAL A 306 28.01 -38.30 -17.24
C VAL A 306 28.67 -39.67 -17.22
N GLY A 307 27.89 -40.76 -17.24
CA GLY A 307 28.40 -42.12 -17.39
C GLY A 307 29.14 -42.33 -18.71
N GLY A 308 28.59 -41.81 -19.82
CA GLY A 308 29.22 -41.83 -21.14
C GLY A 308 30.51 -41.03 -21.19
N VAL A 309 30.54 -39.83 -20.58
CA VAL A 309 31.75 -39.00 -20.49
C VAL A 309 32.80 -39.68 -19.61
N ALA A 310 32.42 -40.24 -18.45
CA ALA A 310 33.35 -40.96 -17.58
C ALA A 310 33.95 -42.19 -18.28
N ALA A 311 33.15 -42.95 -19.02
CA ALA A 311 33.61 -44.07 -19.83
C ALA A 311 34.56 -43.61 -20.95
N ALA A 312 34.21 -42.53 -21.67
CA ALA A 312 35.05 -41.96 -22.71
C ALA A 312 36.38 -41.43 -22.16
N SER A 313 36.38 -40.76 -21.00
CA SER A 313 37.58 -40.30 -20.32
C SER A 313 38.46 -41.47 -19.84
N SER A 314 37.86 -42.53 -19.30
CA SER A 314 38.59 -43.75 -18.93
C SER A 314 39.24 -44.42 -20.14
N GLN A 315 38.51 -44.48 -21.27
CA GLN A 315 39.05 -45.03 -22.52
C GLN A 315 40.15 -44.15 -23.12
N LEU A 316 40.01 -42.82 -23.06
CA LEU A 316 41.08 -41.89 -23.44
C LEU A 316 42.31 -42.07 -22.56
N GLN A 317 42.14 -42.22 -21.25
CA GLN A 317 43.25 -42.48 -20.33
C GLN A 317 43.96 -43.79 -20.68
N SER A 318 43.21 -44.87 -20.94
CA SER A 318 43.78 -46.14 -21.37
C SER A 318 44.53 -46.02 -22.70
N THR A 319 43.95 -45.31 -23.67
CA THR A 319 44.57 -45.06 -24.98
C THR A 319 45.85 -44.23 -24.85
N ALA A 320 45.83 -43.18 -24.02
CA ALA A 320 46.99 -42.34 -23.75
C ALA A 320 48.10 -43.13 -23.05
N SER A 321 47.76 -43.98 -22.09
CA SER A 321 48.73 -44.89 -21.44
C SER A 321 49.32 -45.90 -22.42
N ALA A 322 48.51 -46.48 -23.31
CA ALA A 322 48.99 -47.38 -24.36
C ALA A 322 49.91 -46.65 -25.36
N MET A 323 49.57 -45.41 -25.73
CA MET A 323 50.39 -44.58 -26.60
C MET A 323 51.72 -44.19 -25.95
N ALA A 324 51.72 -43.87 -24.65
CA ALA A 324 52.95 -43.61 -23.88
C ALA A 324 53.85 -44.85 -23.85
N ALA A 325 53.30 -46.03 -23.55
CA ALA A 325 54.04 -47.28 -23.58
C ALA A 325 54.60 -47.60 -24.98
N ALA A 326 53.81 -47.36 -26.04
CA ALA A 326 54.27 -47.53 -27.42
C ALA A 326 55.40 -46.55 -27.78
N ALA A 327 55.34 -45.31 -27.30
CA ALA A 327 56.40 -44.32 -27.51
C ALA A 327 57.69 -44.70 -26.76
N GLU A 328 57.59 -45.18 -25.51
CA GLU A 328 58.73 -45.70 -24.75
C GLU A 328 59.37 -46.91 -25.46
N GLN A 329 58.55 -47.84 -25.94
CA GLN A 329 59.03 -48.99 -26.72
C GLN A 329 59.71 -48.55 -28.02
N ALA A 330 59.14 -47.60 -28.76
CA ALA A 330 59.73 -47.06 -29.98
C ALA A 330 61.06 -46.34 -29.71
N SER A 331 61.16 -45.63 -28.58
CA SER A 331 62.41 -44.98 -28.13
C SER A 331 63.48 -46.01 -27.82
N ALA A 332 63.14 -47.06 -27.06
CA ALA A 332 64.06 -48.16 -26.75
C ALA A 332 64.52 -48.88 -28.02
N GLN A 333 63.60 -49.17 -28.95
CA GLN A 333 63.93 -49.77 -30.24
C GLN A 333 64.85 -48.88 -31.08
N SER A 334 64.61 -47.56 -31.11
CA SER A 334 65.47 -46.61 -31.80
C SER A 334 66.88 -46.57 -31.19
N GLY A 335 67.00 -46.68 -29.87
CA GLY A 335 68.28 -46.83 -29.18
C GLY A 335 69.05 -48.09 -29.60
N MET A 336 68.36 -49.23 -29.69
CA MET A 336 68.96 -50.49 -30.19
C MET A 336 69.39 -50.40 -31.66
N VAL A 337 68.60 -49.71 -32.50
CA VAL A 337 68.95 -49.46 -33.90
C VAL A 337 70.19 -48.57 -33.98
N SER A 338 70.26 -47.48 -33.21
CA SER A 338 71.45 -46.62 -33.16
C SER A 338 72.69 -47.41 -32.78
N GLN A 339 72.61 -48.23 -31.72
CA GLN A 339 73.73 -49.09 -31.31
C GLN A 339 74.15 -50.08 -32.40
N SER A 340 73.17 -50.64 -33.14
CA SER A 340 73.45 -51.55 -34.26
C SER A 340 74.11 -50.82 -35.43
N MET A 341 73.69 -49.58 -35.71
CA MET A 341 74.32 -48.73 -36.72
C MET A 341 75.74 -48.34 -36.32
N ASP A 342 76.01 -48.04 -35.06
CA ASP A 342 77.38 -47.75 -34.57
C ASP A 342 78.31 -48.96 -34.76
N ARG A 343 77.82 -50.18 -34.45
CA ARG A 343 78.55 -51.42 -34.71
C ARG A 343 78.76 -51.69 -36.20
N ALA A 344 77.77 -51.39 -37.05
CA ALA A 344 77.90 -51.52 -38.49
C ALA A 344 78.94 -50.53 -39.05
N SER A 345 78.90 -49.27 -38.58
CA SER A 345 79.86 -48.23 -38.95
C SER A 345 81.29 -48.61 -38.59
N SER A 346 81.52 -49.07 -37.35
CA SER A 346 82.84 -49.55 -36.93
C SER A 346 83.30 -50.78 -37.72
N GLY A 347 82.37 -51.69 -38.05
CA GLY A 347 82.63 -52.84 -38.93
C GLY A 347 83.05 -52.42 -40.34
N VAL A 348 82.39 -51.42 -40.92
CA VAL A 348 82.76 -50.86 -42.23
C VAL A 348 84.13 -50.17 -42.18
N THR A 349 84.44 -49.42 -41.12
CA THR A 349 85.79 -48.83 -40.93
C THR A 349 86.86 -49.90 -40.81
N ALA A 350 86.61 -50.96 -40.05
CA ALA A 350 87.55 -52.08 -39.93
C ALA A 350 87.74 -52.81 -41.27
N ALA A 351 86.65 -53.03 -42.03
CA ALA A 351 86.73 -53.63 -43.36
C ALA A 351 87.49 -52.75 -44.36
N ALA A 352 87.34 -51.42 -44.29
CA ALA A 352 88.13 -50.49 -45.10
C ALA A 352 89.62 -50.57 -44.76
N ALA A 353 89.98 -50.57 -43.48
CA ALA A 353 91.37 -50.71 -43.04
C ALA A 353 91.99 -52.06 -43.48
N ALA A 354 91.25 -53.16 -43.35
CA ALA A 354 91.69 -54.46 -43.85
C ALA A 354 91.86 -54.47 -45.38
N SER A 355 91.01 -53.74 -46.11
CA SER A 355 91.13 -53.59 -47.57
C SER A 355 92.39 -52.80 -47.96
N ASP A 356 92.74 -51.75 -47.21
CA ASP A 356 93.99 -51.01 -47.39
C ASP A 356 95.23 -51.89 -47.09
N GLU A 357 95.19 -52.68 -46.03
CA GLU A 357 96.25 -53.67 -45.73
C GLU A 357 96.39 -54.72 -46.83
N PHE A 358 95.28 -55.24 -47.36
CA PHE A 358 95.32 -56.16 -48.50
C PHE A 358 95.90 -55.51 -49.75
N ALA A 359 95.56 -54.26 -50.05
CA ALA A 359 96.13 -53.53 -51.19
C ALA A 359 97.66 -53.38 -51.05
N MET A 360 98.16 -53.06 -49.86
CA MET A 360 99.61 -53.03 -49.58
C MET A 360 100.26 -54.41 -49.74
N SER A 361 99.63 -55.46 -49.19
CA SER A 361 100.14 -56.84 -49.29
C SER A 361 100.21 -57.31 -50.74
N ILE A 362 99.18 -57.04 -51.54
CA ILE A 362 99.17 -57.33 -52.99
C ILE A 362 100.28 -56.55 -53.71
N GLY A 363 100.51 -55.29 -53.34
CA GLY A 363 101.62 -54.49 -53.86
C GLY A 363 102.99 -55.11 -53.59
N GLU A 364 103.22 -55.57 -52.36
CA GLU A 364 104.47 -56.25 -51.99
C GLU A 364 104.63 -57.61 -52.66
N ILE A 365 103.56 -58.41 -52.74
CA ILE A 365 103.56 -59.69 -53.47
C ILE A 365 103.90 -59.46 -54.95
N SER A 366 103.34 -58.44 -55.58
CA SER A 366 103.63 -58.08 -56.98
C SER A 366 105.12 -57.70 -57.17
N ARG A 367 105.67 -56.92 -56.23
CA ARG A 367 107.11 -56.57 -56.21
C ARG A 367 108.00 -57.80 -56.05
N GLN A 368 107.65 -58.69 -55.14
CA GLN A 368 108.38 -59.95 -54.91
C GLN A 368 108.30 -60.88 -56.13
N ALA A 369 107.11 -61.03 -56.73
CA ALA A 369 106.92 -61.82 -57.95
C ALA A 369 107.78 -61.30 -59.11
N THR A 370 107.84 -59.97 -59.29
CA THR A 370 108.70 -59.33 -60.29
C THR A 370 110.18 -59.61 -60.01
N SER A 371 110.61 -59.54 -58.74
CA SER A 371 111.99 -59.86 -58.34
C SER A 371 112.35 -61.34 -58.57
N SER A 372 111.43 -62.26 -58.25
CA SER A 372 111.60 -63.69 -58.51
C SER A 372 111.67 -64.00 -60.00
N ALA A 373 110.82 -63.36 -60.82
CA ALA A 373 110.90 -63.48 -62.27
C ALA A 373 112.25 -62.98 -62.80
N GLU A 374 112.76 -61.86 -62.30
CA GLU A 374 114.07 -61.34 -62.67
C GLU A 374 115.23 -62.25 -62.26
N LEU A 375 115.15 -62.86 -61.08
CA LEU A 375 116.11 -63.87 -60.64
C LEU A 375 116.06 -65.11 -61.52
N ALA A 376 114.86 -65.59 -61.88
CA ALA A 376 114.68 -66.73 -62.78
C ALA A 376 115.24 -66.45 -64.19
N ARG A 377 115.06 -65.24 -64.73
CA ARG A 377 115.70 -64.82 -65.99
C ARG A 377 117.22 -64.87 -65.87
N ARG A 378 117.79 -64.24 -64.84
CA ARG A 378 119.25 -64.27 -64.59
C ARG A 378 119.80 -65.68 -64.41
N ALA A 379 119.07 -66.57 -63.74
CA ALA A 379 119.45 -67.97 -63.59
C ALA A 379 119.42 -68.72 -64.93
N THR A 380 118.44 -68.42 -65.79
CA THR A 380 118.34 -69.00 -67.15
C THR A 380 119.49 -68.51 -68.05
N ASP A 381 119.82 -67.21 -67.99
CA ASP A 381 120.96 -66.63 -68.71
C ASP A 381 122.28 -67.27 -68.23
N ALA A 382 122.46 -67.43 -66.92
CA ALA A 382 123.64 -68.09 -66.35
C ALA A 382 123.74 -69.57 -66.76
N ALA A 383 122.62 -70.31 -66.79
CA ALA A 383 122.59 -71.69 -67.27
C ALA A 383 122.94 -71.77 -68.77
N THR A 384 122.48 -70.81 -69.57
CA THR A 384 122.83 -70.71 -71.00
C THR A 384 124.33 -70.48 -71.20
N HIS A 385 124.93 -69.55 -70.44
CA HIS A 385 126.39 -69.35 -70.48
C HIS A 385 127.19 -70.57 -69.98
N ALA A 386 126.68 -71.31 -68.99
CA ALA A 386 127.31 -72.55 -68.56
C ALA A 386 127.25 -73.62 -69.67
N ASP A 387 126.13 -73.74 -70.39
CA ASP A 387 125.96 -74.66 -71.53
C ASP A 387 126.89 -74.31 -72.71
N GLU A 388 127.05 -73.01 -73.01
CA GLU A 388 128.05 -72.51 -73.98
C GLU A 388 129.47 -72.90 -73.58
N THR A 389 129.81 -72.74 -72.29
CA THR A 389 131.13 -73.09 -71.75
C THR A 389 131.39 -74.60 -71.80
N ILE A 390 130.41 -75.41 -71.43
CA ILE A 390 130.48 -76.88 -71.51
C ILE A 390 130.62 -77.32 -72.98
N SER A 391 129.89 -76.71 -73.91
CA SER A 391 130.00 -76.98 -75.34
C SER A 391 131.39 -76.62 -75.88
N ALA A 392 131.95 -75.46 -75.50
CA ALA A 392 133.31 -75.08 -75.86
C ALA A 392 134.38 -76.04 -75.27
N LEU A 393 134.17 -76.49 -74.03
CA LEU A 393 135.03 -77.49 -73.39
C LEU A 393 134.95 -78.85 -74.09
N ALA A 394 133.76 -79.30 -74.50
CA ALA A 394 133.56 -80.54 -75.26
C ALA A 394 134.25 -80.47 -76.64
N ALA A 395 134.12 -79.34 -77.34
CA ALA A 395 134.84 -79.12 -78.61
C ALA A 395 136.37 -79.13 -78.41
N SER A 396 136.87 -78.53 -77.33
CA SER A 396 138.29 -78.58 -76.99
C SER A 396 138.77 -79.99 -76.65
N ALA A 397 137.95 -80.78 -75.93
CA ALA A 397 138.24 -82.18 -75.62
C ALA A 397 138.25 -83.06 -76.89
N ASP A 398 137.36 -82.82 -77.85
CA ASP A 398 137.34 -83.50 -79.14
C ASP A 398 138.61 -83.19 -79.96
N GLN A 399 139.04 -81.93 -80.00
CA GLN A 399 140.33 -81.54 -80.60
C GLN A 399 141.52 -82.24 -79.92
N VAL A 400 141.54 -82.32 -78.59
CA VAL A 400 142.56 -83.09 -77.86
C VAL A 400 142.49 -84.58 -78.23
N GLY A 401 141.28 -85.15 -78.37
CA GLY A 401 141.08 -86.52 -78.85
C GLY A 401 141.69 -86.75 -80.23
N GLN A 402 141.46 -85.84 -81.19
CA GLN A 402 142.05 -85.88 -82.52
C GLN A 402 143.58 -85.80 -82.48
N ILE A 403 144.15 -84.97 -81.58
CA ILE A 403 145.60 -84.90 -81.36
C ILE A 403 146.13 -86.22 -80.79
N VAL A 404 145.44 -86.83 -79.81
CA VAL A 404 145.83 -88.13 -79.24
C VAL A 404 145.78 -89.24 -80.29
N GLU A 405 144.78 -89.24 -81.17
CA GLU A 405 144.67 -90.19 -82.28
C GLU A 405 145.79 -89.99 -83.31
N LEU A 406 146.11 -88.74 -83.65
CA LEU A 406 147.26 -88.42 -84.50
C LEU A 406 148.57 -88.91 -83.86
N ILE A 407 148.79 -88.64 -82.57
CA ILE A 407 149.96 -89.13 -81.82
C ILE A 407 150.02 -90.66 -81.85
N SER A 408 148.90 -91.34 -81.61
CA SER A 408 148.79 -92.80 -81.67
C SER A 408 149.16 -93.33 -83.06
N SER A 409 148.66 -92.69 -84.13
CA SER A 409 148.99 -93.06 -85.52
C SER A 409 150.47 -92.84 -85.85
N ILE A 410 151.09 -91.76 -85.35
CA ILE A 410 152.52 -91.49 -85.49
C ILE A 410 153.31 -92.55 -84.73
N ALA A 411 152.92 -92.87 -83.49
CA ALA A 411 153.57 -93.91 -82.69
C ALA A 411 153.50 -95.28 -83.37
N GLN A 412 152.36 -95.63 -83.96
CA GLN A 412 152.16 -96.89 -84.69
C GLN A 412 153.00 -96.95 -85.98
N ARG A 413 153.06 -95.84 -86.75
CA ARG A 413 153.98 -95.69 -87.89
C ARG A 413 155.43 -95.77 -87.48
N THR A 414 155.78 -95.16 -86.35
CA THR A 414 157.15 -95.16 -85.79
C THR A 414 157.54 -96.56 -85.36
N ASN A 415 156.64 -97.31 -84.72
CA ASN A 415 156.85 -98.71 -84.37
C ASN A 415 157.07 -99.59 -85.62
N LEU A 416 156.29 -99.38 -86.68
CA LEU A 416 156.49 -100.05 -87.97
C LEU A 416 157.84 -99.69 -88.62
N LEU A 417 158.22 -98.42 -88.60
CA LEU A 417 159.52 -97.95 -89.08
C LEU A 417 160.68 -98.56 -88.30
N ALA A 418 160.57 -98.58 -86.98
CA ALA A 418 161.56 -99.18 -86.08
C ALA A 418 161.68 -100.69 -86.31
N LEU A 419 160.56 -101.38 -86.55
CA LEU A 419 160.55 -102.80 -86.89
C LEU A 419 161.21 -103.07 -88.25
N ASN A 420 160.87 -102.28 -89.28
CA ASN A 420 161.50 -102.41 -90.60
C ASN A 420 163.01 -102.14 -90.54
N ALA A 421 163.42 -101.12 -89.78
CA ALA A 421 164.83 -100.84 -89.56
C ALA A 421 165.53 -102.00 -88.85
N SER A 422 164.88 -102.60 -87.85
CA SER A 422 165.39 -103.78 -87.13
C SER A 422 165.51 -105.01 -88.04
N ILE A 423 164.58 -105.22 -88.96
CA ILE A 423 164.63 -106.29 -89.97
C ILE A 423 165.81 -106.08 -90.92
N GLU A 424 165.99 -104.86 -91.44
CA GLU A 424 167.03 -104.59 -92.42
C GLU A 424 168.43 -104.65 -91.79
N ALA A 425 168.56 -104.21 -90.54
CA ALA A 425 169.77 -104.41 -89.73
C ALA A 425 170.13 -105.91 -89.60
N ALA A 426 169.14 -106.77 -89.30
CA ALA A 426 169.37 -108.21 -89.21
C ALA A 426 169.80 -108.87 -90.55
N ARG A 427 169.43 -108.26 -91.69
CA ARG A 427 169.71 -108.80 -93.03
C ARG A 427 171.13 -108.50 -93.53
N GLY A 428 171.77 -107.45 -93.02
CA GLY A 428 173.11 -107.01 -93.42
C GLY A 428 174.29 -107.84 -92.89
N GLY A 429 174.05 -108.86 -92.05
CA GLY A 429 175.13 -109.62 -91.42
C GLY A 429 176.04 -108.72 -90.57
N GLU A 430 177.36 -108.98 -90.54
CA GLU A 430 178.32 -108.21 -89.72
C GLU A 430 178.43 -106.73 -90.09
N ALA A 431 178.01 -106.33 -91.30
CA ALA A 431 177.94 -104.93 -91.71
C ALA A 431 176.63 -104.23 -91.30
N GLY A 432 175.61 -105.00 -90.91
CA GLY A 432 174.28 -104.51 -90.48
C GLY A 432 174.00 -104.62 -88.99
N ARG A 433 174.89 -105.25 -88.22
CA ARG A 433 174.88 -105.26 -86.75
C ARG A 433 175.49 -103.96 -86.22
#